data_AF-A0A7V0Q9D1-F1
#
_entry.id   AF-A0A7V0Q9D1-F1
#
_cell.length_a   1.000
_cell.length_b   1.000
_cell.length_c   1.000
_cell.angle_alpha   90.00
_cell.angle_beta   90.00
_cell.angle_gamma   90.00
#
_symmetry.space_group_name_H-M   'P 1'
#
loop_
_entity.id
_entity.type
_entity.pdbx_description
1 polymer ?
#
loop_
_entity_poly.entity_id
_entity_poly.type
_entity_poly.pdbx_seq_one_letter_code
_entity_poly.pdbx_strand_id
1 'polypeptide(L)'
;MSRYPEIDIENIKPVSIKTRKNKVNVEEFAGTCKVGASFRDFWYSLPNILAGEQLREFIGHVVEGHRKKKPLIWMMGAHVIKCGLSPIVVDLMARGIVSAVSLNGAGPIHDTELAYWGQTSENVAANLQDGTFGMSKETADKINGTIAAAADQKLGYGEALGKKIFEEKPPYWEL
;
A
#
# COMPACT_ATOMS: atom_id res chain seq x y z
N MET A 1 -51.18 -5.23 6.44
CA MET A 1 -50.85 -4.36 5.30
C MET A 1 -49.70 -3.45 5.70
N SER A 2 -48.70 -3.28 4.84
CA SER A 2 -47.54 -2.42 5.09
C SER A 2 -47.99 -0.98 5.36
N ARG A 3 -47.28 -0.26 6.24
CA ARG A 3 -47.50 1.17 6.53
C ARG A 3 -47.22 2.06 5.30
N TYR A 4 -46.53 1.54 4.29
CA TYR A 4 -46.13 2.27 3.10
C TYR A 4 -46.90 1.77 1.87
N PRO A 5 -47.40 2.68 1.00
CA PRO A 5 -48.03 2.30 -0.25
C PRO A 5 -47.04 1.60 -1.17
N GLU A 6 -47.52 0.57 -1.87
CA GLU A 6 -46.73 -0.17 -2.86
C GLU A 6 -46.43 0.70 -4.09
N ILE A 7 -45.29 0.47 -4.72
CA ILE A 7 -44.89 1.20 -5.92
C ILE A 7 -45.76 0.77 -7.11
N ASP A 8 -46.27 1.75 -7.86
CA ASP A 8 -46.97 1.51 -9.12
C ASP A 8 -45.97 1.12 -10.21
N ILE A 9 -46.19 -0.06 -10.80
CA ILE A 9 -45.31 -0.67 -11.81
C ILE A 9 -45.90 -0.67 -13.22
N GLU A 10 -47.09 -0.08 -13.46
CA GLU A 10 -47.79 -0.12 -14.75
C GLU A 10 -46.96 0.48 -15.90
N ASN A 11 -46.10 1.45 -15.61
CA ASN A 11 -45.31 2.17 -16.60
C ASN A 11 -43.87 1.66 -16.78
N ILE A 12 -43.51 0.52 -16.16
CA ILE A 12 -42.17 -0.06 -16.33
C ILE A 12 -41.99 -0.58 -17.75
N LYS A 13 -40.93 -0.12 -18.44
CA LYS A 13 -40.56 -0.58 -19.79
C LYS A 13 -39.32 -1.48 -19.72
N PRO A 14 -39.46 -2.81 -19.75
CA PRO A 14 -38.31 -3.71 -19.75
C PRO A 14 -37.51 -3.57 -21.06
N VAL A 15 -36.19 -3.69 -20.96
CA VAL A 15 -35.27 -3.65 -22.10
C VAL A 15 -34.63 -5.02 -22.35
N SER A 16 -34.44 -5.39 -23.61
CA SER A 16 -33.82 -6.66 -23.97
C SER A 16 -32.32 -6.67 -23.68
N ILE A 17 -31.81 -7.78 -23.18
CA ILE A 17 -30.36 -7.97 -23.02
C ILE A 17 -29.62 -7.95 -24.36
N LYS A 18 -30.31 -8.26 -25.48
CA LYS A 18 -29.75 -8.27 -26.83
C LYS A 18 -29.44 -6.87 -27.37
N THR A 19 -30.06 -5.83 -26.82
CA THR A 19 -29.93 -4.44 -27.32
C THR A 19 -29.09 -3.55 -26.40
N ARG A 20 -28.79 -3.99 -25.17
CA ARG A 20 -27.94 -3.23 -24.25
C ARG A 20 -26.46 -3.57 -24.45
N LYS A 21 -25.57 -2.59 -24.23
CA LYS A 21 -24.14 -2.85 -24.14
C LYS A 21 -23.82 -3.52 -22.79
N ASN A 22 -23.34 -4.75 -22.83
CA ASN A 22 -22.85 -5.49 -21.66
C ASN A 22 -21.36 -5.20 -21.45
N LYS A 23 -20.91 -5.16 -20.19
CA LYS A 23 -19.50 -4.89 -19.84
C LYS A 23 -18.68 -6.14 -19.52
N VAL A 24 -19.33 -7.29 -19.41
CA VAL A 24 -18.71 -8.53 -18.93
C VAL A 24 -19.16 -9.68 -19.81
N ASN A 25 -18.21 -10.50 -20.22
CA ASN A 25 -18.41 -11.74 -20.97
C ASN A 25 -17.78 -12.91 -20.22
N VAL A 26 -18.24 -14.13 -20.52
CA VAL A 26 -17.84 -15.34 -19.80
C VAL A 26 -16.37 -15.69 -20.00
N GLU A 27 -15.76 -15.21 -21.08
CA GLU A 27 -14.34 -15.38 -21.40
C GLU A 27 -13.43 -14.60 -20.42
N GLU A 28 -13.97 -13.60 -19.73
CA GLU A 28 -13.24 -12.79 -18.75
C GLU A 28 -13.30 -13.39 -17.34
N PHE A 29 -14.06 -14.49 -17.17
CA PHE A 29 -14.20 -15.17 -15.89
C PHE A 29 -12.92 -15.87 -15.47
N ALA A 30 -12.83 -16.14 -14.16
CA ALA A 30 -11.70 -16.85 -13.58
C ALA A 30 -11.64 -18.30 -14.09
N GLY A 31 -10.43 -18.80 -14.31
CA GLY A 31 -10.17 -20.23 -14.43
C GLY A 31 -10.03 -20.89 -13.06
N THR A 32 -10.11 -22.22 -13.03
CA THR A 32 -9.79 -23.00 -11.82
C THR A 32 -8.30 -23.34 -11.79
N CYS A 33 -7.67 -23.13 -10.63
CA CYS A 33 -6.26 -23.47 -10.43
C CYS A 33 -6.15 -24.85 -9.77
N LYS A 34 -5.39 -25.77 -10.38
CA LYS A 34 -5.21 -27.14 -9.85
C LYS A 34 -4.17 -27.17 -8.74
N VAL A 35 -4.27 -28.15 -7.85
CA VAL A 35 -3.22 -28.42 -6.86
C VAL A 35 -1.91 -28.70 -7.58
N GLY A 36 -0.83 -28.04 -7.15
CA GLY A 36 0.50 -28.14 -7.77
C GLY A 36 0.72 -27.24 -8.99
N ALA A 37 -0.26 -26.40 -9.36
CA ALA A 37 -0.08 -25.42 -10.42
C ALA A 37 0.96 -24.35 -10.06
N SER A 38 1.60 -23.78 -11.08
CA SER A 38 2.60 -22.73 -10.87
C SER A 38 1.94 -21.40 -10.50
N PHE A 39 2.71 -20.46 -9.95
CA PHE A 39 2.23 -19.09 -9.75
C PHE A 39 1.78 -18.45 -11.08
N ARG A 40 2.44 -18.79 -12.19
CA ARG A 40 2.05 -18.33 -13.53
C ARG A 40 0.64 -18.81 -13.87
N ASP A 41 0.34 -20.08 -13.63
CA ASP A 41 -0.99 -20.64 -13.91
C ASP A 41 -2.06 -19.99 -13.01
N PHE A 42 -1.76 -19.79 -11.72
CA PHE A 42 -2.61 -19.03 -10.81
C PHE A 42 -2.85 -17.60 -11.31
N TRP A 43 -1.78 -16.91 -11.72
CA TRP A 43 -1.87 -15.54 -12.22
C TRP A 43 -2.76 -15.44 -13.46
N TYR A 44 -2.66 -16.39 -14.40
CA TYR A 44 -3.52 -16.43 -15.58
C TYR A 44 -4.91 -17.00 -15.31
N SER A 45 -5.15 -17.65 -14.18
CA SER A 45 -6.49 -18.08 -13.77
C SER A 45 -7.32 -16.96 -13.12
N LEU A 46 -6.69 -15.86 -12.67
CA LEU A 46 -7.42 -14.70 -12.15
C LEU A 46 -8.32 -14.08 -13.22
N PRO A 47 -9.55 -13.66 -12.87
CA PRO A 47 -10.49 -13.11 -13.83
C PRO A 47 -9.96 -11.80 -14.42
N ASN A 48 -10.22 -11.56 -15.69
CA ASN A 48 -9.80 -10.33 -16.37
C ASN A 48 -10.91 -9.28 -16.36
N ILE A 49 -11.44 -9.00 -15.16
CA ILE A 49 -12.51 -8.01 -14.96
C ILE A 49 -12.23 -7.21 -13.68
N LEU A 50 -12.69 -5.97 -13.64
CA LEU A 50 -12.64 -5.11 -12.46
C LEU A 50 -11.22 -5.09 -11.84
N ALA A 51 -11.07 -5.47 -10.58
CA ALA A 51 -9.78 -5.48 -9.88
C ALA A 51 -8.72 -6.37 -10.55
N GLY A 52 -9.13 -7.47 -11.20
CA GLY A 52 -8.20 -8.36 -11.91
C GLY A 52 -7.62 -7.70 -13.16
N GLU A 53 -8.44 -6.97 -13.91
CA GLU A 53 -8.00 -6.13 -15.04
C GLU A 53 -7.13 -4.98 -14.55
N GLN A 54 -7.59 -4.23 -13.55
CA GLN A 54 -6.87 -3.07 -12.98
C GLN A 54 -5.47 -3.44 -12.47
N LEU A 55 -5.33 -4.60 -11.82
CA LEU A 55 -4.03 -5.06 -11.35
C LEU A 55 -3.08 -5.37 -12.51
N ARG A 56 -3.59 -6.00 -13.59
CA ARG A 56 -2.78 -6.28 -14.79
C ARG A 56 -2.36 -4.99 -15.49
N GLU A 57 -3.27 -4.04 -15.63
CA GLU A 57 -3.00 -2.72 -16.20
C GLU A 57 -1.93 -1.99 -15.40
N PHE A 58 -2.06 -1.93 -14.07
CA PHE A 58 -1.08 -1.34 -13.18
C PHE A 58 0.31 -1.96 -13.34
N ILE A 59 0.40 -3.30 -13.34
CA ILE A 59 1.66 -4.01 -13.55
C ILE A 59 2.24 -3.69 -14.94
N GLY A 60 1.39 -3.63 -15.97
CA GLY A 60 1.77 -3.23 -17.33
C GLY A 60 2.44 -1.86 -17.36
N HIS A 61 1.83 -0.86 -16.73
CA HIS A 61 2.39 0.49 -16.63
C HIS A 61 3.72 0.54 -15.87
N VAL A 62 3.86 -0.22 -14.78
CA VAL A 62 5.11 -0.32 -14.03
C VAL A 62 6.21 -0.93 -14.90
N VAL A 63 5.94 -2.04 -15.57
CA VAL A 63 6.90 -2.71 -16.46
C VAL A 63 7.32 -1.81 -17.61
N GLU A 64 6.36 -1.15 -18.25
CA GLU A 64 6.64 -0.22 -19.35
C GLU A 64 7.48 0.98 -18.89
N GLY A 65 7.11 1.58 -17.75
CA GLY A 65 7.84 2.69 -17.15
C GLY A 65 9.29 2.33 -16.85
N HIS A 66 9.52 1.18 -16.22
CA HIS A 66 10.87 0.69 -15.92
C HIS A 66 11.67 0.40 -17.20
N ARG A 67 11.09 -0.28 -18.19
CA ARG A 67 11.75 -0.55 -19.48
C ARG A 67 12.14 0.73 -20.23
N LYS A 68 11.29 1.77 -20.13
CA LYS A 68 11.55 3.10 -20.70
C LYS A 68 12.46 3.97 -19.83
N LYS A 69 13.01 3.43 -18.73
CA LYS A 69 13.87 4.14 -17.75
C LYS A 69 13.21 5.42 -17.21
N LYS A 70 11.89 5.40 -17.06
CA LYS A 70 11.15 6.51 -16.44
C LYS A 70 11.22 6.38 -14.91
N PRO A 71 11.26 7.50 -14.17
CA PRO A 71 11.11 7.46 -12.72
C PRO A 71 9.76 6.84 -12.32
N LEU A 72 9.80 5.87 -11.41
CA LEU A 72 8.61 5.26 -10.81
C LEU A 72 8.57 5.64 -9.34
N ILE A 73 7.70 6.60 -9.00
CA ILE A 73 7.57 7.14 -7.64
C ILE A 73 6.34 6.52 -7.00
N TRP A 74 6.52 5.82 -5.89
CA TRP A 74 5.41 5.24 -5.14
C TRP A 74 4.98 6.18 -4.02
N MET A 75 3.75 6.66 -4.12
CA MET A 75 3.10 7.45 -3.06
C MET A 75 2.23 6.51 -2.24
N MET A 76 2.60 6.30 -0.97
CA MET A 76 1.96 5.29 -0.13
C MET A 76 1.73 5.80 1.29
N GLY A 77 0.74 5.22 1.97
CA GLY A 77 0.55 5.43 3.40
C GLY A 77 1.46 4.53 4.23
N ALA A 78 1.63 4.87 5.51
CA ALA A 78 2.46 4.12 6.46
C ALA A 78 2.03 2.65 6.69
N HIS A 79 0.83 2.26 6.24
CA HIS A 79 0.32 0.89 6.35
C HIS A 79 1.19 -0.12 5.59
N VAL A 80 1.84 0.29 4.49
CA VAL A 80 2.77 -0.59 3.76
C VAL A 80 3.91 -1.03 4.67
N ILE A 81 4.48 -0.08 5.42
CA ILE A 81 5.58 -0.32 6.37
C ILE A 81 5.10 -1.16 7.55
N LYS A 82 4.03 -0.71 8.25
CA LYS A 82 3.57 -1.40 9.48
C LYS A 82 3.04 -2.82 9.24
N CYS A 83 2.62 -3.13 8.01
CA CYS A 83 2.19 -4.48 7.63
C CYS A 83 3.35 -5.37 7.14
N GLY A 84 4.60 -4.92 7.29
CA GLY A 84 5.79 -5.73 7.00
C GLY A 84 6.14 -5.83 5.52
N LEU A 85 5.72 -4.88 4.69
CA LEU A 85 6.03 -4.88 3.25
C LEU A 85 7.30 -4.08 2.91
N SER A 86 7.98 -3.48 3.91
CA SER A 86 9.25 -2.77 3.72
C SER A 86 10.30 -3.59 2.95
N PRO A 87 10.54 -4.89 3.25
CA PRO A 87 11.54 -5.68 2.53
C PRO A 87 11.26 -5.75 1.02
N ILE A 88 9.98 -5.78 0.63
CA ILE A 88 9.57 -5.83 -0.78
C ILE A 88 9.81 -4.48 -1.45
N VAL A 89 9.49 -3.38 -0.77
CA VAL A 89 9.72 -2.02 -1.28
C VAL A 89 11.23 -1.78 -1.46
N VAL A 90 12.04 -2.15 -0.46
CA VAL A 90 13.50 -2.02 -0.49
C VAL A 90 14.10 -2.87 -1.62
N ASP A 91 13.68 -4.11 -1.79
CA ASP A 91 14.13 -4.98 -2.89
C ASP A 91 13.80 -4.36 -4.27
N LEU A 92 12.60 -3.81 -4.44
CA LEU A 92 12.22 -3.14 -5.68
C LEU A 92 13.02 -1.85 -5.94
N MET A 93 13.37 -1.11 -4.88
CA MET A 93 14.25 0.06 -4.98
C MET A 93 15.69 -0.34 -5.33
N ALA A 94 16.23 -1.37 -4.70
CA ALA A 94 17.56 -1.91 -4.97
C ALA A 94 17.70 -2.42 -6.42
N ARG A 95 16.63 -2.98 -6.99
CA ARG A 95 16.55 -3.40 -8.40
C ARG A 95 16.34 -2.23 -9.38
N GLY A 96 16.19 -1.00 -8.89
CA GLY A 96 15.92 0.18 -9.71
C GLY A 96 14.53 0.18 -10.36
N ILE A 97 13.60 -0.64 -9.86
CA ILE A 97 12.21 -0.67 -10.33
C ILE A 97 11.45 0.50 -9.71
N VAL A 98 11.57 0.70 -8.40
CA VAL A 98 11.02 1.86 -7.70
C VAL A 98 12.13 2.89 -7.50
N SER A 99 11.92 4.11 -7.99
CA SER A 99 12.93 5.17 -7.95
C SER A 99 12.90 5.97 -6.65
N ALA A 100 11.70 6.16 -6.09
CA ALA A 100 11.50 6.89 -4.85
C ALA A 100 10.18 6.49 -4.19
N VAL A 101 10.11 6.67 -2.88
CA VAL A 101 8.87 6.54 -2.10
C VAL A 101 8.51 7.88 -1.47
N SER A 102 7.21 8.15 -1.39
CA SER A 102 6.65 9.29 -0.67
C SER A 102 5.65 8.76 0.35
N LEU A 103 5.87 9.09 1.61
CA LEU A 103 5.08 8.62 2.76
C LEU A 103 4.42 9.80 3.46
N ASN A 104 3.32 9.54 4.17
CA ASN A 104 2.80 10.48 5.16
C ASN A 104 3.64 10.44 6.46
N GLY A 105 3.37 11.34 7.41
CA GLY A 105 4.15 11.47 8.64
C GLY A 105 4.19 10.22 9.53
N ALA A 106 3.25 9.28 9.37
CA ALA A 106 3.26 8.02 10.11
C ALA A 106 4.27 7.00 9.56
N GLY A 107 4.74 7.15 8.31
CA GLY A 107 5.73 6.25 7.72
C GLY A 107 7.02 6.21 8.53
N PRO A 108 7.66 7.37 8.75
CA PRO A 108 8.85 7.50 9.60
C PRO A 108 8.67 7.01 11.04
N ILE A 109 7.47 7.13 11.60
CA ILE A 109 7.14 6.59 12.94
C ILE A 109 7.26 5.07 12.92
N HIS A 110 6.51 4.40 12.03
CA HIS A 110 6.53 2.94 11.94
C HIS A 110 7.91 2.41 11.56
N ASP A 111 8.61 3.07 10.64
CA ASP A 111 9.94 2.67 10.19
C ASP A 111 10.97 2.77 11.33
N THR A 112 10.99 3.89 12.06
CA THR A 112 11.85 4.06 13.24
C THR A 112 11.51 3.02 14.31
N GLU A 113 10.23 2.83 14.61
CA GLU A 113 9.82 1.90 15.65
C GLU A 113 10.21 0.45 15.34
N LEU A 114 10.01 0.04 14.09
CA LEU A 114 10.43 -1.28 13.61
C LEU A 114 11.96 -1.41 13.65
N ALA A 115 12.72 -0.43 13.14
CA ALA A 115 14.18 -0.50 13.11
C ALA A 115 14.80 -0.61 14.51
N TYR A 116 14.27 0.13 15.49
CA TYR A 116 14.80 0.18 16.86
C TYR A 116 14.25 -0.90 17.79
N TRP A 117 12.96 -1.20 17.72
CA TRP A 117 12.28 -2.06 18.69
C TRP A 117 11.60 -3.28 18.06
N GLY A 118 11.55 -3.39 16.74
CA GLY A 118 10.93 -4.52 16.03
C GLY A 118 9.42 -4.59 16.19
N GLN A 119 8.80 -3.53 16.70
CA GLN A 119 7.38 -3.46 17.06
C GLN A 119 6.86 -2.07 16.77
N THR A 120 5.61 -1.97 16.33
CA THR A 120 4.94 -0.69 16.04
C THR A 120 3.42 -0.88 16.08
N SER A 121 2.66 0.19 15.84
CA SER A 121 1.18 0.20 15.76
C SER A 121 0.50 0.01 17.11
N GLU A 122 0.50 1.08 17.92
CA GLU A 122 -0.26 1.17 19.17
C GLU A 122 -1.79 1.04 18.99
N ASN A 123 -2.51 0.79 20.09
CA ASN A 123 -3.96 0.69 20.09
C ASN A 123 -4.61 2.08 20.03
N VAL A 124 -4.92 2.52 18.81
CA VAL A 124 -5.51 3.84 18.54
C VAL A 124 -6.78 4.10 19.36
N ALA A 125 -7.69 3.13 19.45
CA ALA A 125 -8.99 3.34 20.09
C ALA A 125 -8.86 3.51 21.62
N ALA A 126 -8.04 2.67 22.26
CA ALA A 126 -7.80 2.77 23.70
C ALA A 126 -7.00 4.04 24.03
N ASN A 127 -5.92 4.30 23.29
CA ASN A 127 -4.98 5.36 23.61
C ASN A 127 -5.53 6.76 23.27
N LEU A 128 -6.49 6.88 22.35
CA LEU A 128 -7.20 8.14 22.12
C LEU A 128 -8.13 8.49 23.30
N GLN A 129 -8.68 7.49 24.00
CA GLN A 129 -9.59 7.73 25.12
C GLN A 129 -8.88 8.29 26.35
N ASP A 130 -7.66 7.85 26.61
CA ASP A 130 -6.85 8.29 27.75
C ASP A 130 -5.77 9.34 27.40
N GLY A 131 -5.69 9.73 26.12
CA GLY A 131 -4.76 10.75 25.63
C GLY A 131 -3.32 10.28 25.47
N THR A 132 -3.07 8.98 25.53
CA THR A 132 -1.72 8.40 25.34
C THR A 132 -1.36 8.16 23.88
N PHE A 133 -2.30 8.32 22.94
CA PHE A 133 -2.06 8.08 21.53
C PHE A 133 -0.98 9.02 20.96
N GLY A 134 0.06 8.43 20.34
CA GLY A 134 1.18 9.17 19.78
C GLY A 134 2.17 9.71 20.81
N MET A 135 2.07 9.32 22.09
CA MET A 135 2.88 9.85 23.19
C MET A 135 4.13 9.01 23.52
N SER A 136 4.58 8.16 22.58
CA SER A 136 5.81 7.37 22.74
C SER A 136 7.03 8.29 22.85
N LYS A 137 7.65 8.32 24.04
CA LYS A 137 8.79 9.19 24.33
C LYS A 137 10.00 8.80 23.48
N GLU A 138 10.30 7.51 23.42
CA GLU A 138 11.45 6.97 22.70
C GLU A 138 11.34 7.25 21.19
N THR A 139 10.16 7.07 20.61
CA THR A 139 9.90 7.39 19.20
C THR A 139 10.09 8.89 18.95
N ALA A 140 9.51 9.74 19.80
CA ALA A 140 9.61 11.19 19.68
C ALA A 140 11.05 11.70 19.84
N ASP A 141 11.77 11.23 20.85
CA ASP A 141 13.17 11.58 21.09
C ASP A 141 14.05 11.20 19.90
N LYS A 142 13.88 10.00 19.34
CA LYS A 142 14.67 9.53 18.20
C LYS A 142 14.42 10.35 16.95
N ILE A 143 13.15 10.54 16.58
CA ILE A 143 12.81 11.29 15.37
C ILE A 143 13.21 12.76 15.54
N ASN A 144 12.73 13.43 16.57
CA ASN A 144 12.96 14.87 16.75
C ASN A 144 14.44 15.17 17.00
N GLY A 145 15.13 14.35 17.78
CA GLY A 145 16.57 14.50 18.01
C GLY A 145 17.39 14.34 16.71
N THR A 146 16.99 13.41 15.85
CA THR A 146 17.64 13.23 14.53
C THR A 146 17.42 14.43 13.63
N ILE A 147 16.18 14.92 13.54
CA ILE A 147 15.85 16.08 12.69
C ILE A 147 16.53 17.34 13.21
N ALA A 148 16.56 17.56 14.53
CA ALA A 148 17.27 18.68 15.13
C ALA A 148 18.79 18.63 14.84
N ALA A 149 19.40 17.45 14.96
CA ALA A 149 20.82 17.28 14.64
C ALA A 149 21.13 17.44 13.13
N ALA A 150 20.15 17.17 12.26
CA ALA A 150 20.28 17.28 10.82
C ALA A 150 19.92 18.67 10.25
N ALA A 151 19.42 19.60 11.09
CA ALA A 151 18.89 20.90 10.64
C ALA A 151 19.88 21.69 9.78
N ASP A 152 21.16 21.70 10.15
CA ASP A 152 22.21 22.44 9.44
C ASP A 152 22.90 21.62 8.33
N GLN A 153 22.52 20.35 8.14
CA GLN A 153 23.18 19.42 7.22
C GLN A 153 22.61 19.43 5.79
N LYS A 154 21.59 20.25 5.53
CA LYS A 154 20.87 20.31 4.23
C LYS A 154 20.29 18.96 3.77
N LEU A 155 19.97 18.07 4.72
CA LEU A 155 19.37 16.76 4.43
C LEU A 155 17.84 16.87 4.36
N GLY A 156 17.23 16.04 3.52
CA GLY A 156 15.77 15.84 3.54
C GLY A 156 15.32 15.08 4.80
N TYR A 157 14.04 15.19 5.17
CA TYR A 157 13.49 14.55 6.37
C TYR A 157 13.72 13.01 6.38
N GLY A 158 13.33 12.33 5.30
CA GLY A 158 13.53 10.89 5.17
C GLY A 158 15.00 10.49 5.04
N GLU A 159 15.81 11.33 4.40
CA GLU A 159 17.26 11.12 4.26
C GLU A 159 17.96 11.21 5.62
N ALA A 160 17.62 12.20 6.44
CA ALA A 160 18.17 12.36 7.79
C ALA A 160 17.86 11.14 8.69
N LEU A 161 16.61 10.67 8.68
CA LEU A 161 16.20 9.50 9.46
C LEU A 161 16.83 8.20 8.94
N GLY A 162 16.81 7.97 7.63
CA GLY A 162 17.43 6.79 7.02
C GLY A 162 18.94 6.75 7.28
N LYS A 163 19.63 7.89 7.13
CA LYS A 163 21.05 8.03 7.48
C LYS A 163 21.31 7.69 8.94
N LYS A 164 20.47 8.19 9.85
CA LYS A 164 20.60 7.91 11.29
C LYS A 164 20.45 6.42 11.61
N ILE A 165 19.42 5.77 11.06
CA ILE A 165 19.19 4.33 11.22
C ILE A 165 20.39 3.55 10.66
N PHE A 166 20.88 3.92 9.48
CA PHE A 166 22.04 3.27 8.86
C PHE A 166 23.34 3.44 9.66
N GLU A 167 23.54 4.60 10.29
CA GLU A 167 24.72 4.89 11.14
C GLU A 167 24.64 4.18 12.49
N GLU A 168 23.47 4.19 13.14
CA GLU A 168 23.29 3.56 14.46
C GLU A 168 23.14 2.04 14.39
N LYS A 169 22.70 1.51 13.24
CA LYS A 169 22.43 0.08 13.01
C LYS A 169 21.65 -0.58 14.16
N PRO A 170 20.47 -0.05 14.51
CA PRO A 170 19.64 -0.65 15.55
C PRO A 170 19.25 -2.09 15.18
N PRO A 171 18.75 -2.91 16.13
CA PRO A 171 18.66 -4.37 15.96
C PRO A 171 17.96 -4.87 14.69
N TYR A 172 17.08 -4.06 14.08
CA TYR A 172 16.28 -4.43 12.91
C TYR A 172 16.47 -3.47 11.73
N TRP A 173 17.63 -2.81 11.61
CA TRP A 173 17.91 -1.80 10.59
C TRP A 173 17.90 -2.31 9.13
N GLU A 174 17.98 -3.63 8.93
CA GLU A 174 17.98 -4.28 7.60
C GLU A 174 16.58 -4.69 7.11
N LEU A 175 15.53 -4.45 7.90
CA LEU A 175 14.14 -4.76 7.54
C LEU A 175 13.61 -3.91 6.36
#